data_AF-A0AAD6U7M7-F1
#
_entry.id   AF-A0AAD6U7M7-F1
#
_cell.length_a   1.000
_cell.length_b   1.000
_cell.length_c   1.000
_cell.angle_alpha   90.00
_cell.angle_beta   90.00
_cell.angle_gamma   90.00
#
_symmetry.space_group_name_H-M   'P 1'
#
loop_
_entity.id
_entity.type
_entity.pdbx_description
1 polymer ?
#
loop_
_entity_poly.entity_id
_entity_poly.type
_entity_poly.pdbx_seq_one_letter_code
_entity_poly.pdbx_strand_id
1 'polypeptide(L)'
;MPSLLVSALVGLVGARLASSTVQALRTAHNQSPFSNSANLPATSSCGGGVASCTNTTVVSDLCCFEAPGGLLLQTQFWDTKPSTGPANSWTIHGLWPDHCDLGFSENCDPSRAYTNIGGLLSDQGAQDTLDYMQTYWVDIDGHDETFWEHEWKTHGTCMSTLKLRCLPEGSPKGAEVNGSSIPAHFKLLRTSFRPSRFSTP
;
A
#
# COMPACT_ATOMS: atom_id res chain seq x y z
N MET A 1 2.37 -82.56 -45.58
CA MET A 1 2.48 -82.79 -44.13
C MET A 1 1.91 -81.55 -43.42
N PRO A 2 0.87 -81.69 -42.59
CA PRO A 2 -0.05 -80.62 -42.15
C PRO A 2 0.28 -80.09 -40.73
N SER A 3 -0.30 -78.94 -40.33
CA SER A 3 -0.72 -78.54 -38.96
C SER A 3 -1.20 -77.07 -39.01
N LEU A 4 -2.49 -76.73 -38.88
CA LEU A 4 -3.37 -76.62 -37.69
C LEU A 4 -2.99 -75.56 -36.63
N LEU A 5 -4.06 -74.89 -36.14
CA LEU A 5 -4.24 -74.05 -34.94
C LEU A 5 -4.06 -72.52 -35.12
N VAL A 6 -5.11 -71.70 -35.16
CA VAL A 6 -6.11 -71.26 -34.14
C VAL A 6 -5.62 -70.09 -33.27
N SER A 7 -6.38 -68.98 -33.39
CA SER A 7 -6.69 -67.87 -32.48
C SER A 7 -5.78 -67.49 -31.30
N ALA A 8 -5.51 -66.19 -31.17
CA ALA A 8 -5.71 -65.46 -29.92
C ALA A 8 -5.88 -63.94 -30.15
N LEU A 9 -6.91 -63.36 -29.52
CA LEU A 9 -7.18 -61.93 -29.40
C LEU A 9 -6.06 -61.20 -28.65
N VAL A 10 -5.78 -59.95 -29.03
CA VAL A 10 -5.74 -58.82 -28.08
C VAL A 10 -6.19 -57.55 -28.82
N GLY A 11 -7.34 -57.01 -28.41
CA GLY A 11 -7.75 -55.66 -28.77
C GLY A 11 -6.97 -54.63 -27.95
N LEU A 12 -6.54 -53.55 -28.59
CA LEU A 12 -6.23 -52.31 -27.89
C LEU A 12 -7.11 -51.19 -28.44
N VAL A 13 -8.11 -50.84 -27.64
CA VAL A 13 -8.85 -49.59 -27.72
C VAL A 13 -7.84 -48.46 -27.52
N GLY A 14 -7.71 -47.60 -28.54
CA GLY A 14 -6.95 -46.36 -28.43
C GLY A 14 -7.65 -45.41 -27.45
N ALA A 15 -7.17 -45.39 -26.20
CA ALA A 15 -7.57 -44.37 -25.23
C ALA A 15 -7.01 -43.01 -25.68
N ARG A 16 -7.90 -42.09 -26.02
CA ARG A 16 -7.56 -40.67 -26.20
C ARG A 16 -7.16 -40.11 -24.83
N LEU A 17 -5.89 -39.76 -24.66
CA LEU A 17 -5.43 -38.95 -23.55
C LEU A 17 -6.01 -37.53 -23.71
N ALA A 18 -7.10 -37.25 -23.00
CA ALA A 18 -7.54 -35.87 -22.79
C ALA A 18 -6.53 -35.21 -21.85
N SER A 19 -5.76 -34.25 -22.37
CA SER A 19 -4.82 -33.45 -21.61
C SER A 19 -5.58 -32.53 -20.64
N SER A 20 -5.57 -32.86 -19.35
CA SER A 20 -6.30 -32.12 -18.31
C SER A 20 -5.55 -30.89 -17.77
N THR A 21 -4.49 -30.39 -18.41
CA THR A 21 -3.58 -29.41 -17.79
C THR A 21 -3.76 -27.94 -18.22
N VAL A 22 -4.81 -27.57 -18.97
CA VAL A 22 -5.01 -26.17 -19.43
C VAL A 22 -6.14 -25.43 -18.69
N GLN A 23 -6.54 -25.88 -17.50
CA GLN A 23 -7.57 -25.19 -16.70
C GLN A 23 -7.06 -24.79 -15.30
N ALA A 24 -5.90 -24.14 -15.22
CA ALA A 24 -5.39 -23.58 -13.97
C ALA A 24 -4.71 -22.20 -14.12
N LEU A 25 -5.06 -21.40 -15.15
CA LEU A 25 -4.45 -20.09 -15.38
C LEU A 25 -5.44 -18.95 -15.67
N ARG A 26 -6.67 -19.00 -15.16
CA ARG A 26 -7.67 -17.94 -15.39
C ARG A 26 -8.39 -17.39 -14.16
N THR A 27 -7.96 -17.72 -12.94
CA THR A 27 -8.60 -17.21 -11.71
C THR A 27 -7.77 -16.23 -10.89
N ALA A 28 -6.56 -15.87 -11.32
CA ALA A 28 -5.65 -15.01 -10.54
C ALA A 28 -5.62 -13.52 -10.94
N HIS A 29 -6.61 -13.02 -11.71
CA HIS A 29 -6.59 -11.64 -12.22
C HIS A 29 -7.70 -10.71 -11.72
N ASN A 30 -8.58 -11.17 -10.82
CA ASN A 30 -9.69 -10.34 -10.34
C ASN A 30 -9.69 -10.11 -8.82
N GLN A 31 -8.56 -10.33 -8.15
CA GLN A 31 -8.38 -9.85 -6.79
C GLN A 31 -7.56 -8.57 -6.82
N SER A 32 -8.28 -7.46 -6.68
CA SER A 32 -7.72 -6.20 -6.26
C SER A 32 -6.82 -6.43 -5.03
N PRO A 33 -5.59 -5.88 -4.99
CA PRO A 33 -4.70 -6.01 -3.83
C PRO A 33 -5.26 -5.32 -2.57
N PHE A 34 -6.39 -4.61 -2.70
CA PHE A 34 -7.04 -3.85 -1.63
C PHE A 34 -8.00 -4.67 -0.75
N SER A 35 -8.08 -6.00 -0.87
CA SER A 35 -9.07 -6.81 -0.12
C SER A 35 -8.56 -7.49 1.16
N ASN A 36 -7.30 -7.28 1.57
CA ASN A 36 -6.83 -7.77 2.86
C ASN A 36 -7.09 -6.73 3.97
N SER A 37 -8.33 -6.73 4.48
CA SER A 37 -8.67 -6.09 5.75
C SER A 37 -7.96 -6.83 6.89
N ALA A 38 -6.73 -6.43 7.19
CA ALA A 38 -6.20 -6.58 8.55
C ALA A 38 -7.08 -5.75 9.48
N ASN A 39 -7.29 -6.23 10.72
CA ASN A 39 -8.12 -5.61 11.76
C ASN A 39 -7.69 -4.17 12.10
N LEU A 40 -8.08 -3.22 11.24
CA LEU A 40 -8.07 -1.79 11.52
C LEU A 40 -9.48 -1.41 11.97
N PRO A 41 -9.65 -0.53 12.98
CA PRO A 41 -10.96 0.00 13.34
C PRO A 41 -11.59 0.58 12.08
N ALA A 42 -12.84 0.19 11.79
CA ALA A 42 -13.52 0.47 10.53
C ALA A 42 -13.42 1.95 10.15
N THR A 43 -12.51 2.27 9.24
CA THR A 43 -12.60 3.46 8.40
C THR A 43 -13.90 3.30 7.61
N SER A 44 -14.71 4.35 7.51
CA SER A 44 -15.90 4.36 6.65
C SER A 44 -15.54 3.72 5.30
N SER A 45 -16.17 2.58 4.97
CA SER A 45 -15.90 1.92 3.70
C SER A 45 -16.46 2.82 2.61
N CYS A 46 -15.58 3.52 1.91
CA CYS A 46 -15.95 4.20 0.70
C CYS A 46 -16.44 3.16 -0.32
N GLY A 47 -17.56 3.44 -0.99
CA GLY A 47 -17.95 2.67 -2.17
C GLY A 47 -16.91 2.81 -3.28
N GLY A 48 -17.07 2.10 -4.40
CA GLY A 48 -16.23 2.30 -5.58
C GLY A 48 -16.23 3.77 -6.00
N GLY A 49 -15.16 4.49 -5.69
CA GLY A 49 -15.01 5.93 -5.91
C GLY A 49 -14.39 6.25 -7.26
N VAL A 50 -14.54 7.51 -7.69
CA VAL A 50 -13.84 8.05 -8.86
C VAL A 50 -12.41 8.41 -8.45
N ALA A 51 -11.44 8.12 -9.31
CA ALA A 51 -10.05 8.51 -9.05
C ALA A 51 -9.92 10.04 -8.94
N SER A 52 -9.18 10.52 -7.96
CA SER A 52 -8.83 11.93 -7.82
C SER A 52 -8.14 12.46 -9.09
N CYS A 53 -8.23 13.77 -9.33
CA CYS A 53 -7.75 14.45 -10.54
C CYS A 53 -8.36 14.01 -11.88
N THR A 54 -9.30 13.07 -11.90
CA THR A 54 -10.05 12.70 -13.12
C THR A 54 -11.44 13.32 -13.17
N ASN A 55 -11.97 13.76 -12.02
CA ASN A 55 -13.27 14.42 -11.98
C ASN A 55 -13.17 15.89 -12.41
N THR A 56 -14.11 16.34 -13.23
CA THR A 56 -14.24 17.74 -13.68
C THR A 56 -15.32 18.51 -12.92
N THR A 57 -16.05 17.82 -12.03
CA THR A 57 -17.09 18.40 -11.18
C THR A 57 -16.62 18.48 -9.72
N VAL A 58 -17.19 19.42 -8.97
CA VAL A 58 -16.90 19.56 -7.53
C VAL A 58 -17.39 18.32 -6.78
N VAL A 59 -16.50 17.68 -6.01
CA VAL A 59 -16.85 16.58 -5.12
C VAL A 59 -17.07 17.12 -3.70
N SER A 60 -18.22 16.80 -3.12
CA SER A 60 -18.56 17.25 -1.76
C SER A 60 -18.08 16.30 -0.66
N ASP A 61 -18.03 14.99 -0.94
CA ASP A 61 -17.58 13.99 0.03
C ASP A 61 -16.05 13.83 -0.03
N LEU A 62 -15.37 14.66 0.75
CA LEU A 62 -13.91 14.61 0.88
C LEU A 62 -13.41 13.52 1.84
N CYS A 63 -14.30 12.78 2.49
CA CYS A 63 -13.88 11.60 3.27
C CYS A 63 -13.64 10.38 2.37
N CYS A 64 -14.21 10.39 1.16
CA CYS A 64 -14.05 9.34 0.16
C CYS A 64 -13.44 9.83 -1.15
N PHE A 65 -12.88 11.03 -1.18
CA PHE A 65 -12.25 11.60 -2.36
C PHE A 65 -11.17 12.60 -1.94
N GLU A 66 -9.92 12.36 -2.36
CA GLU A 66 -8.82 13.30 -2.05
C GLU A 66 -8.85 14.53 -2.95
N ALA A 67 -9.09 15.70 -2.34
CA ALA A 67 -9.01 17.00 -3.00
C ALA A 67 -8.77 18.14 -2.00
N PRO A 68 -8.07 19.23 -2.40
CA PRO A 68 -7.47 19.47 -3.72
C PRO A 68 -6.20 18.64 -3.99
N GLY A 69 -5.61 18.05 -2.95
CA GLY A 69 -4.39 17.22 -2.98
C GLY A 69 -4.58 15.82 -3.58
N GLY A 70 -5.21 15.74 -4.75
CA GLY A 70 -5.62 14.50 -5.37
C GLY A 70 -4.50 13.74 -6.10
N LEU A 71 -3.37 14.38 -6.36
CA LEU A 71 -2.21 13.77 -6.97
C LEU A 71 -1.25 13.32 -5.86
N LEU A 72 -1.30 12.03 -5.49
CA LEU A 72 -0.48 11.51 -4.40
C LEU A 72 0.92 11.11 -4.89
N LEU A 73 1.95 11.80 -4.41
CA LEU A 73 3.35 11.51 -4.72
C LEU A 73 3.96 10.65 -3.63
N GLN A 74 4.32 9.42 -3.98
CA GLN A 74 5.13 8.56 -3.13
C GLN A 74 6.61 8.86 -3.44
N THR A 75 7.31 9.50 -2.51
CA THR A 75 8.74 9.87 -2.66
C THR A 75 9.67 8.93 -1.88
N GLN A 76 10.87 8.67 -2.41
CA GLN A 76 11.85 7.73 -1.84
C GLN A 76 13.25 8.33 -1.81
N PHE A 77 14.09 7.82 -0.91
CA PHE A 77 15.52 8.14 -0.84
C PHE A 77 16.40 6.92 -1.17
N TRP A 78 17.57 7.23 -1.74
CA TRP A 78 18.69 6.30 -1.87
C TRP A 78 19.92 6.97 -1.24
N ASP A 79 20.01 6.86 0.08
CA ASP A 79 21.09 7.48 0.84
C ASP A 79 22.34 6.62 0.74
N THR A 80 23.44 7.22 0.28
CA THR A 80 24.71 6.52 0.03
C THR A 80 25.83 6.91 0.98
N LYS A 81 25.73 8.07 1.65
CA LYS A 81 26.75 8.58 2.55
C LYS A 81 26.19 9.58 3.59
N PRO A 82 25.85 9.13 4.81
CA PRO A 82 25.83 7.72 5.24
C PRO A 82 24.76 6.92 4.51
N SER A 83 24.90 5.59 4.51
CA SER A 83 23.82 4.72 4.04
C SER A 83 22.80 4.53 5.16
N THR A 84 21.52 4.57 4.82
CA THR A 84 20.40 4.33 5.73
C THR A 84 19.55 3.16 5.25
N GLY A 85 18.81 2.54 6.18
CA GLY A 85 17.94 1.41 5.88
C GLY A 85 18.67 0.17 5.33
N PRO A 86 17.95 -0.79 4.72
CA PRO A 86 18.56 -1.98 4.15
C PRO A 86 19.36 -1.68 2.87
N ALA A 87 20.55 -2.28 2.74
CA ALA A 87 21.48 -2.06 1.62
C ALA A 87 20.92 -2.40 0.21
N ASN A 88 19.79 -3.10 0.14
CA ASN A 88 19.12 -3.49 -1.10
C ASN A 88 17.72 -2.87 -1.26
N SER A 89 17.45 -1.77 -0.56
CA SER A 89 16.16 -1.10 -0.58
C SER A 89 16.33 0.41 -0.61
N TRP A 90 15.48 1.08 -1.36
CA TRP A 90 15.20 2.49 -1.12
C TRP A 90 14.46 2.63 0.21
N THR A 91 14.61 3.80 0.83
CA THR A 91 13.86 4.23 2.02
C THR A 91 12.76 5.21 1.63
N ILE A 92 11.81 5.39 2.52
CA ILE A 92 10.68 6.28 2.40
C ILE A 92 11.16 7.70 2.67
N HIS A 93 10.77 8.64 1.80
CA HIS A 93 10.85 10.05 2.12
C HIS A 93 9.48 10.52 2.64
N GLY A 94 8.42 10.38 1.83
CA GLY A 94 7.08 10.75 2.24
C GLY A 94 6.00 10.43 1.22
N LEU A 95 4.76 10.77 1.57
CA LEU A 95 3.59 10.73 0.68
C LEU A 95 2.95 12.11 0.67
N TRP A 96 2.97 12.78 -0.48
CA TRP A 96 2.64 14.19 -0.58
C TRP A 96 1.38 14.39 -1.43
N PRO A 97 0.35 15.08 -0.89
CA PRO A 97 -0.90 15.32 -1.61
C PRO A 97 -0.82 16.61 -2.46
N ASP A 98 -0.26 16.50 -3.66
CA ASP A 98 -0.17 17.60 -4.62
C ASP A 98 -1.52 17.88 -5.27
N HIS A 99 -1.69 19.13 -5.68
CA HIS A 99 -2.88 19.57 -6.40
C HIS A 99 -2.87 19.03 -7.83
N CYS A 100 -4.06 18.84 -8.40
CA CYS A 100 -4.20 18.35 -9.76
C CYS A 100 -3.68 19.33 -10.84
N ASP A 101 -3.39 20.57 -10.47
CA ASP A 101 -2.77 21.61 -11.30
C ASP A 101 -1.25 21.72 -11.12
N LEU A 102 -0.64 20.72 -10.44
CA LEU A 102 0.79 20.64 -10.11
C LEU A 102 1.25 21.63 -9.03
N GLY A 103 0.33 22.35 -8.38
CA GLY A 103 0.60 23.05 -7.13
C GLY A 103 0.65 22.10 -5.93
N PHE A 104 0.89 22.65 -4.74
CA PHE A 104 0.88 21.88 -3.50
C PHE A 104 0.41 22.73 -2.32
N SER A 105 0.09 22.07 -1.20
CA SER A 105 -0.18 22.72 0.08
C SER A 105 0.66 22.10 1.17
N GLU A 106 1.02 22.90 2.17
CA GLU A 106 1.83 22.48 3.30
C GLU A 106 1.24 23.01 4.59
N ASN A 107 1.49 22.30 5.70
CA ASN A 107 1.15 22.74 7.05
C ASN A 107 -0.35 23.12 7.20
N CYS A 108 -1.23 22.31 6.60
CA CYS A 108 -2.64 22.64 6.41
C CYS A 108 -3.47 22.67 7.70
N ASP A 109 -2.99 22.07 8.79
CA ASP A 109 -3.70 22.03 10.07
C ASP A 109 -2.74 21.99 11.28
N PRO A 110 -2.44 23.15 11.90
CA PRO A 110 -1.55 23.20 13.05
C PRO A 110 -2.11 22.49 14.29
N SER A 111 -3.42 22.26 14.38
CA SER A 111 -4.01 21.53 15.51
C SER A 111 -3.70 20.03 15.50
N ARG A 112 -3.32 19.51 14.33
CA ARG A 112 -2.88 18.12 14.12
C ARG A 112 -1.36 18.00 13.93
N ALA A 113 -0.59 19.06 14.15
CA ALA A 113 0.87 19.02 14.09
C ALA A 113 1.47 18.34 15.33
N TYR A 114 1.45 17.00 15.36
CA TYR A 114 1.94 16.21 16.48
C TYR A 114 3.47 16.18 16.57
N THR A 115 4.00 16.02 17.78
CA THR A 115 5.44 15.97 18.11
C THR A 115 5.83 14.66 18.82
N ASN A 116 5.10 13.57 18.54
CA ASN A 116 5.30 12.25 19.15
C ASN A 116 4.58 11.18 18.30
N ILE A 117 4.86 11.16 17.00
CA ILE A 117 4.32 10.22 16.02
C ILE A 117 4.58 8.77 16.45
N GLY A 118 5.81 8.44 16.87
CA GLY A 118 6.15 7.10 17.34
C GLY A 118 5.32 6.67 18.55
N GLY A 119 5.16 7.56 19.54
CA GLY A 119 4.32 7.31 20.70
C GLY A 119 2.84 7.15 20.35
N LEU A 120 2.30 7.99 19.47
CA LEU A 120 0.91 7.87 19.00
C LEU A 120 0.63 6.51 18.33
N LEU A 121 1.59 5.98 17.56
CA LEU A 121 1.47 4.66 16.96
C LEU A 121 1.53 3.56 18.02
N SER A 122 2.48 3.63 18.95
CA SER A 122 2.65 2.65 20.02
C SER A 122 1.42 2.59 20.94
N ASP A 123 0.91 3.75 21.37
CA ASP A 123 -0.28 3.90 22.23
C ASP A 123 -1.54 3.30 21.59
N GLN A 124 -1.58 3.24 20.25
CA GLN A 124 -2.68 2.69 19.47
C GLN A 124 -2.45 1.24 19.02
N GLY A 125 -1.40 0.58 19.54
CA GLY A 125 -1.07 -0.81 19.23
C GLY A 125 -0.50 -1.03 17.82
N ALA A 126 -0.05 0.02 17.14
CA ALA A 126 0.47 -0.03 15.77
C ALA A 126 1.99 -0.34 15.71
N GLN A 127 2.46 -1.24 16.58
CA GLN A 127 3.89 -1.55 16.71
C GLN A 127 4.48 -2.08 15.40
N ASP A 128 3.76 -2.93 14.66
CA ASP A 128 4.17 -3.43 13.35
C ASP A 128 4.38 -2.34 12.28
N THR A 129 3.73 -1.19 12.46
CA THR A 129 3.92 -0.01 11.60
C THR A 129 5.15 0.76 12.05
N LEU A 130 5.28 0.98 13.37
CA LEU A 130 6.44 1.65 13.94
C LEU A 130 7.76 0.92 13.64
N ASP A 131 7.80 -0.40 13.80
CA ASP A 131 8.98 -1.22 13.49
C ASP A 131 9.35 -1.14 11.99
N TYR A 132 8.33 -1.04 11.13
CA TYR A 132 8.54 -0.86 9.70
C TYR A 132 9.11 0.53 9.40
N MET A 133 8.62 1.58 10.06
CA MET A 133 9.16 2.95 9.94
C MET A 133 10.61 3.02 10.38
N GLN A 134 10.95 2.44 11.53
CA GLN A 134 12.32 2.38 12.04
C GLN A 134 13.31 1.64 11.12
N THR A 135 12.81 0.85 10.17
CA THR A 135 13.65 0.15 9.18
C THR A 135 13.69 0.88 7.83
N TYR A 136 12.55 1.42 7.39
CA TYR A 136 12.36 1.86 6.00
C TYR A 136 12.02 3.34 5.86
N TRP A 137 11.63 4.04 6.91
CA TRP A 137 11.34 5.46 6.91
C TRP A 137 12.24 6.17 7.92
N VAL A 138 13.51 6.24 7.57
CA VAL A 138 14.59 6.65 8.46
C VAL A 138 15.20 7.95 7.97
N ASP A 139 15.61 8.77 8.92
CA ASP A 139 16.33 10.02 8.68
C ASP A 139 17.82 9.76 8.47
N ILE A 140 18.46 10.54 7.60
CA ILE A 140 19.89 10.38 7.28
C ILE A 140 20.81 10.72 8.46
N ASP A 141 20.36 11.60 9.35
CA ASP A 141 21.07 12.03 10.55
C ASP A 141 20.64 11.23 11.81
N GLY A 142 19.72 10.27 11.65
CA GLY A 142 19.21 9.42 12.74
C GLY A 142 18.19 10.10 13.64
N HIS A 143 17.57 11.20 13.18
CA HIS A 143 16.55 11.95 13.89
C HIS A 143 15.12 11.59 13.41
N ASP A 144 14.83 10.29 13.39
CA ASP A 144 13.61 9.72 12.81
C ASP A 144 12.31 10.37 13.32
N GLU A 145 12.17 10.59 14.63
CA GLU A 145 10.94 11.18 15.20
C GLU A 145 10.69 12.58 14.63
N THR A 146 11.69 13.47 14.66
CA THR A 146 11.53 14.82 14.09
C THR A 146 11.30 14.82 12.58
N PHE A 147 11.80 13.80 11.88
CA PHE A 147 11.52 13.61 10.46
C PHE A 147 10.07 13.19 10.23
N TRP A 148 9.53 12.24 11.01
CA TRP A 148 8.13 11.85 10.93
C TRP A 148 7.18 13.00 11.32
N GLU A 149 7.55 13.80 12.32
CA GLU A 149 6.83 15.03 12.69
C GLU A 149 6.77 16.02 11.51
N HIS A 150 7.89 16.21 10.80
CA HIS A 150 7.93 17.05 9.60
C HIS A 150 6.97 16.53 8.54
N GLU A 151 7.11 15.27 8.15
CA GLU A 151 6.30 14.68 7.07
C GLU A 151 4.81 14.72 7.40
N TRP A 152 4.45 14.42 8.66
CA TRP A 152 3.06 14.49 9.09
C TRP A 152 2.54 15.94 9.10
N LYS A 153 3.24 16.87 9.75
CA LYS A 153 2.83 18.27 9.85
C LYS A 153 2.73 18.92 8.47
N THR A 154 3.75 18.76 7.64
CA THR A 154 3.86 19.41 6.33
C THR A 154 2.88 18.80 5.34
N HIS A 155 2.81 17.46 5.23
CA HIS A 155 2.06 16.79 4.16
C HIS A 155 0.84 16.00 4.66
N GLY A 156 0.98 15.24 5.74
CA GLY A 156 -0.10 14.43 6.31
C GLY A 156 -1.33 15.25 6.71
N THR A 157 -1.12 16.44 7.28
CA THR A 157 -2.23 17.34 7.64
C THR A 157 -3.02 17.87 6.43
N CYS A 158 -2.47 17.79 5.22
CA CYS A 158 -3.10 18.26 3.99
C CYS A 158 -4.00 17.22 3.31
N MET A 159 -3.97 15.95 3.76
CA MET A 159 -4.86 14.91 3.23
C MET A 159 -6.29 15.11 3.73
N SER A 160 -7.21 15.21 2.79
CA SER A 160 -8.62 15.55 3.07
C SER A 160 -9.41 14.37 3.64
N THR A 161 -9.06 13.13 3.28
CA THR A 161 -9.68 11.91 3.81
C THR A 161 -9.21 11.60 5.23
N LEU A 162 -8.08 12.20 5.67
CA LEU A 162 -7.53 12.05 7.02
C LEU A 162 -8.03 13.09 8.03
N LYS A 163 -8.99 13.93 7.64
CA LYS A 163 -9.59 14.90 8.57
C LYS A 163 -10.35 14.15 9.67
N LEU A 164 -10.31 14.66 10.90
CA LEU A 164 -10.94 14.02 12.06
C LEU A 164 -12.44 13.73 11.87
N ARG A 165 -13.15 14.56 11.10
CA ARG A 165 -14.58 14.34 10.77
C ARG A 165 -14.85 13.07 9.95
N CYS A 166 -13.82 12.51 9.33
CA CYS A 166 -13.91 11.29 8.53
C CYS A 166 -13.63 10.03 9.37
N LEU A 167 -13.14 10.20 10.60
CA LEU A 167 -12.88 9.11 11.52
C LEU A 167 -14.14 8.76 12.35
N PRO A 168 -14.25 7.53 12.86
CA PRO A 168 -15.29 7.17 13.81
C PRO A 168 -15.32 8.10 15.02
N GLU A 169 -16.52 8.41 15.50
CA GLU A 169 -16.69 9.20 16.72
C GLU A 169 -15.98 8.54 17.91
N GLY A 170 -15.30 9.34 18.72
CA GLY A 170 -14.51 8.85 19.86
C GLY A 170 -13.14 8.28 19.51
N SER A 171 -12.69 8.40 18.26
CA SER A 171 -11.32 8.05 17.87
C SER A 171 -10.28 8.76 18.77
N PRO A 172 -9.23 8.05 19.21
CA PRO A 172 -8.18 8.67 20.02
C PRO A 172 -7.45 9.75 19.22
N LYS A 173 -6.78 10.65 19.95
CA LYS A 173 -5.90 11.65 19.33
C LYS A 173 -4.85 10.95 18.46
N GLY A 174 -4.66 11.40 17.23
CA GLY A 174 -3.70 10.82 16.31
C GLY A 174 -4.16 9.52 15.64
N ALA A 175 -5.45 9.16 15.70
CA ALA A 175 -5.99 8.00 15.00
C ALA A 175 -5.76 8.04 13.48
N GLU A 176 -5.76 9.23 12.89
CA GLU A 176 -5.44 9.47 11.48
C GLU A 176 -3.99 9.13 11.12
N VAL A 177 -3.09 9.10 12.11
CA VAL A 177 -1.67 8.71 11.95
C VAL A 177 -1.53 7.19 11.90
N ASN A 178 -2.50 6.41 12.35
CA ASN A 178 -2.45 4.95 12.36
C ASN A 178 -3.18 4.33 11.15
N GLY A 179 -4.44 4.72 10.93
CA GLY A 179 -5.35 3.98 10.05
C GLY A 179 -5.16 4.18 8.54
N SER A 180 -4.48 5.24 8.10
CA SER A 180 -4.36 5.59 6.68
C SER A 180 -3.11 6.42 6.38
N SER A 181 -2.14 6.37 7.29
CA SER A 181 -0.93 7.18 7.20
C SER A 181 0.04 6.66 6.13
N ILE A 182 0.96 7.56 5.82
CA ILE A 182 2.06 7.38 4.88
C ILE A 182 2.75 6.01 5.02
N PRO A 183 3.25 5.55 6.19
CA PRO A 183 3.95 4.28 6.27
C PRO A 183 3.05 3.07 6.01
N ALA A 184 1.77 3.12 6.38
CA ALA A 184 0.81 2.05 6.09
C ALA A 184 0.57 1.94 4.57
N HIS A 185 0.43 3.09 3.89
CA HIS A 185 0.27 3.12 2.43
C HIS A 185 1.52 2.59 1.72
N PHE A 186 2.71 2.97 2.20
CA PHE A 186 3.97 2.48 1.67
C PHE A 186 4.18 0.97 1.89
N LYS A 187 3.80 0.45 3.06
CA LYS A 187 3.84 -0.99 3.35
C LYS A 187 2.98 -1.78 2.35
N LEU A 188 1.80 -1.26 1.98
CA LEU A 188 0.93 -1.83 0.95
C LEU A 188 1.50 -1.70 -0.48
N LEU A 189 2.11 -0.57 -0.81
CA LEU A 189 2.72 -0.39 -2.13
C LEU A 189 3.94 -1.30 -2.32
N ARG A 190 4.77 -1.50 -1.30
CA ARG A 190 5.96 -2.38 -1.40
C ARG A 190 5.60 -3.85 -1.57
N THR A 191 4.51 -4.33 -0.98
CA THR A 191 4.04 -5.70 -1.21
C THR A 191 3.48 -5.89 -2.63
N SER A 192 2.91 -4.83 -3.21
CA SER A 192 2.34 -4.82 -4.56
C SER A 192 3.39 -4.62 -5.66
N PHE A 193 4.40 -3.79 -5.40
CA PHE A 193 5.54 -3.52 -6.27
C PHE A 193 6.80 -4.17 -5.67
N ARG A 194 6.92 -5.50 -5.75
CA ARG A 194 8.24 -6.12 -5.56
C ARG A 194 9.15 -5.61 -6.68
N PRO A 195 10.24 -4.87 -6.38
CA PRO A 195 11.24 -4.61 -7.39
C PRO A 195 11.72 -5.98 -7.87
N SER A 196 11.66 -6.21 -9.18
CA SER A 196 12.41 -7.30 -9.79
C SER A 196 13.83 -7.20 -9.24
N ARG A 197 14.23 -8.22 -8.48
CA ARG A 197 15.56 -8.34 -7.86
C ARG A 197 16.57 -7.72 -8.82
N PHE A 198 17.25 -6.65 -8.40
CA PHE A 198 18.47 -6.24 -9.08
C PHE A 198 19.44 -7.39 -8.87
N SER A 199 19.47 -8.31 -9.84
CA SER A 199 20.53 -9.28 -9.96
C SER A 199 21.79 -8.46 -10.15
N THR A 200 22.61 -8.38 -9.12
CA THR A 200 23.98 -7.88 -9.27
C THR A 200 24.66 -8.71 -10.36
N PRO A 201 25.40 -8.08 -11.29
CA PRO A 201 26.18 -8.81 -12.30
C PRO A 201 27.23 -9.72 -11.66
#